data_AF-A0A2U3GXD6-F1
#
_entry.id   AF-A0A2U3GXD6-F1
#
_cell.length_a   1.000
_cell.length_b   1.000
_cell.length_c   1.000
_cell.angle_alpha   90.00
_cell.angle_beta   90.00
_cell.angle_gamma   90.00
#
_symmetry.space_group_name_H-M   'P 1'
#
loop_
_entity.id
_entity.type
_entity.pdbx_description
1 polymer ?
#
loop_
_entity_poly.entity_id
_entity_poly.type
_entity_poly.pdbx_seq_one_letter_code
_entity_poly.pdbx_strand_id
1 'polypeptide(L)'
;MNRSRKTAAVVLAAAGVLAGVWPAAGSYAAADDRAAPAPVPRVLWGEVTIPPGREGTVEAAGFTDPPPGTGSTLTLTAPAGTRVTGVPLDAPGYRGSVAADGRTAAYTATSARRQGREGTFPFVLAMSADAVPGTRLSGCTLRVADADGVPLATGGCQVTVGLPEPVLTRPESGVPLGTRPAIAGTAHPGARVTVSDKDGEVCAATAGPEGHWNCTPGPALPAGPNRLQATATLNGVSAVSEQIQITVGDAAPDRRHTAHR
;
A
#
# COMPACT_ATOMS: atom_id res chain seq x y z
N MET A 1 -82.53 25.27 2.84
CA MET A 1 -83.70 24.40 3.13
C MET A 1 -83.60 23.17 2.25
N ASN A 2 -83.80 21.99 2.87
CA ASN A 2 -84.31 20.72 2.32
C ASN A 2 -84.02 20.34 0.85
N ARG A 3 -83.74 19.11 0.48
CA ARG A 3 -83.49 17.79 1.11
C ARG A 3 -83.57 16.83 -0.09
N SER A 4 -83.17 15.59 0.16
CA SER A 4 -83.56 14.39 -0.59
C SER A 4 -82.80 14.13 -1.89
N ARG A 5 -81.95 13.10 -1.93
CA ARG A 5 -82.25 11.63 -1.87
C ARG A 5 -83.04 11.22 -3.12
N LYS A 6 -82.78 10.12 -3.80
CA LYS A 6 -81.84 8.98 -3.71
C LYS A 6 -82.28 8.07 -4.89
N THR A 7 -81.40 7.12 -5.26
CA THR A 7 -81.75 5.74 -5.75
C THR A 7 -82.45 5.65 -7.13
N ALA A 8 -82.30 4.61 -7.94
CA ALA A 8 -81.71 3.27 -7.86
C ALA A 8 -81.58 2.77 -9.34
N ALA A 9 -80.48 2.11 -9.71
CA ALA A 9 -80.32 0.65 -9.85
C ALA A 9 -81.03 0.00 -11.06
N VAL A 10 -80.26 -0.73 -11.86
CA VAL A 10 -80.51 -2.04 -12.52
C VAL A 10 -79.32 -2.30 -13.47
N VAL A 11 -79.01 -3.57 -13.73
CA VAL A 11 -77.90 -4.03 -14.61
C VAL A 11 -78.43 -5.24 -15.39
N LEU A 12 -78.17 -5.34 -16.71
CA LEU A 12 -78.14 -6.63 -17.43
C LEU A 12 -77.47 -6.55 -18.83
N ALA A 13 -76.42 -7.38 -18.95
CA ALA A 13 -76.07 -8.28 -20.06
C ALA A 13 -75.52 -7.79 -21.43
N ALA A 14 -74.35 -8.39 -21.72
CA ALA A 14 -73.95 -9.08 -22.96
C ALA A 14 -73.18 -8.34 -24.07
N ALA A 15 -71.87 -8.63 -24.08
CA ALA A 15 -71.01 -9.09 -25.18
C ALA A 15 -70.96 -8.33 -26.53
N GLY A 16 -69.76 -7.89 -26.88
CA GLY A 16 -69.39 -7.52 -28.26
C GLY A 16 -68.04 -6.83 -28.33
N VAL A 17 -67.00 -7.57 -28.69
CA VAL A 17 -65.60 -7.13 -28.84
C VAL A 17 -65.46 -6.15 -30.00
N LEU A 18 -64.85 -4.98 -29.77
CA LEU A 18 -64.05 -4.26 -30.77
C LEU A 18 -62.86 -3.55 -30.12
N ALA A 19 -61.70 -3.74 -30.76
CA ALA A 19 -60.40 -3.21 -30.38
C ALA A 19 -60.39 -1.67 -30.32
N GLY A 20 -59.78 -1.14 -29.26
CA GLY A 20 -59.58 0.29 -29.07
C GLY A 20 -58.58 0.55 -27.95
N VAL A 21 -57.52 1.28 -28.30
CA VAL A 21 -56.33 1.61 -27.53
C VAL A 21 -56.65 2.36 -26.23
N TRP A 22 -56.06 1.94 -25.10
CA TRP A 22 -55.40 2.75 -24.06
C TRP A 22 -54.81 1.81 -22.99
N PRO A 23 -53.49 1.79 -22.71
CA PRO A 23 -52.99 1.23 -21.47
C PRO A 23 -53.37 2.20 -20.34
N ALA A 24 -54.25 1.72 -19.47
CA ALA A 24 -54.53 2.34 -18.19
C ALA A 24 -53.34 2.18 -17.24
N ALA A 25 -53.16 3.20 -16.41
CA ALA A 25 -52.58 3.17 -15.08
C ALA A 25 -51.19 2.51 -14.95
N GLY A 26 -50.19 3.38 -14.76
CA GLY A 26 -48.88 2.98 -14.25
C GLY A 26 -49.03 2.14 -12.99
N SER A 27 -48.83 0.83 -13.15
CA SER A 27 -48.34 -0.03 -12.10
C SER A 27 -46.94 0.47 -11.76
N TYR A 28 -46.79 1.00 -10.55
CA TYR A 28 -45.50 1.19 -9.92
C TYR A 28 -44.79 -0.16 -9.99
N ALA A 29 -43.78 -0.26 -10.85
CA ALA A 29 -42.85 -1.36 -10.84
C ALA A 29 -42.29 -1.41 -9.41
N ALA A 30 -42.54 -2.53 -8.72
CA ALA A 30 -41.76 -2.89 -7.54
C ALA A 30 -40.32 -3.13 -8.02
N ALA A 31 -39.56 -2.05 -8.08
CA ALA A 31 -38.11 -2.11 -8.19
C ALA A 31 -37.59 -2.51 -6.81
N ASP A 32 -37.39 -3.79 -6.58
CA ASP A 32 -36.34 -4.22 -5.66
C ASP A 32 -35.78 -5.59 -6.05
N ASP A 33 -35.36 -5.72 -7.30
CA ASP A 33 -34.19 -6.55 -7.61
C ASP A 33 -32.97 -5.63 -7.53
N ARG A 34 -32.52 -5.33 -6.29
CA ARG A 34 -31.09 -5.11 -6.10
C ARG A 34 -30.42 -6.44 -6.39
N ALA A 35 -30.18 -6.70 -7.68
CA ALA A 35 -29.20 -7.67 -8.10
C ALA A 35 -27.96 -7.38 -7.24
N ALA A 36 -27.64 -8.33 -6.35
CA ALA A 36 -26.41 -8.27 -5.60
C ALA A 36 -25.31 -7.94 -6.61
N PRO A 37 -24.41 -6.98 -6.34
CA PRO A 37 -23.35 -6.65 -7.28
C PRO A 37 -22.69 -7.97 -7.66
N ALA A 38 -22.61 -8.24 -8.97
CA ALA A 38 -21.93 -9.43 -9.47
C ALA A 38 -20.58 -9.54 -8.73
N PRO A 39 -20.20 -10.72 -8.19
CA PRO A 39 -18.98 -10.83 -7.42
C PRO A 39 -17.84 -10.29 -8.28
N VAL A 40 -17.28 -9.17 -7.86
CA VAL A 40 -16.12 -8.59 -8.55
C VAL A 40 -15.05 -9.67 -8.46
N PRO A 41 -14.55 -10.21 -9.57
CA PRO A 41 -13.48 -11.19 -9.51
C PRO A 41 -12.29 -10.48 -8.87
N ARG A 42 -12.06 -10.71 -7.58
CA ARG A 42 -10.88 -10.20 -6.92
C ARG A 42 -9.72 -10.94 -7.55
N VAL A 43 -8.93 -10.24 -8.36
CA VAL A 43 -7.81 -10.84 -9.09
C VAL A 43 -6.75 -11.25 -8.07
N LEU A 44 -6.19 -12.45 -8.23
CA LEU A 44 -5.05 -12.89 -7.43
C LEU A 44 -3.85 -11.96 -7.72
N TRP A 45 -3.59 -11.04 -6.81
CA TRP A 45 -2.60 -9.98 -7.00
C TRP A 45 -1.88 -9.68 -5.69
N GLY A 46 -0.63 -9.23 -5.81
CA GLY A 46 0.13 -8.62 -4.73
C GLY A 46 1.12 -7.60 -5.28
N GLU A 47 1.49 -6.62 -4.49
CA GLU A 47 2.53 -5.65 -4.84
C GLU A 47 3.41 -5.36 -3.64
N VAL A 48 4.70 -5.16 -3.88
CA VAL A 48 5.66 -4.77 -2.84
C VAL A 48 6.81 -3.98 -3.44
N THR A 49 7.35 -3.04 -2.67
CA THR A 49 8.61 -2.37 -2.96
C THR A 49 9.63 -2.73 -1.87
N ILE A 50 10.78 -3.30 -2.24
CA ILE A 50 11.77 -3.82 -1.29
C ILE A 50 13.14 -3.22 -1.60
N PRO A 51 13.79 -2.50 -0.66
CA PRO A 51 15.15 -2.02 -0.86
C PRO A 51 16.15 -3.17 -1.08
N PRO A 52 17.27 -2.93 -1.78
CA PRO A 52 18.33 -3.93 -1.93
C PRO A 52 18.81 -4.48 -0.59
N GLY A 53 18.99 -5.80 -0.50
CA GLY A 53 19.49 -6.48 0.69
C GLY A 53 18.51 -6.52 1.88
N ARG A 54 17.25 -6.16 1.67
CA ARG A 54 16.19 -6.19 2.70
C ARG A 54 15.14 -7.23 2.34
N GLU A 55 14.31 -7.54 3.34
CA GLU A 55 13.11 -8.34 3.15
C GLU A 55 11.88 -7.44 3.06
N GLY A 56 10.86 -7.90 2.34
CA GLY A 56 9.54 -7.29 2.30
C GLY A 56 8.45 -8.33 2.06
N THR A 57 7.24 -8.00 2.46
CA THR A 57 6.11 -8.93 2.42
C THR A 57 5.21 -8.64 1.22
N VAL A 58 5.01 -9.63 0.36
CA VAL A 58 3.95 -9.62 -0.65
C VAL A 58 2.69 -10.15 -0.03
N GLU A 59 1.65 -9.34 -0.06
CA GLU A 59 0.32 -9.68 0.40
C GLU A 59 -0.52 -10.21 -0.77
N ALA A 60 -0.64 -11.54 -0.89
CA ALA A 60 -1.47 -12.14 -1.93
C ALA A 60 -2.94 -12.14 -1.50
N ALA A 61 -3.79 -11.41 -2.21
CA ALA A 61 -5.22 -11.32 -1.96
C ALA A 61 -6.02 -11.76 -3.19
N GLY A 62 -7.34 -11.88 -3.04
CA GLY A 62 -8.25 -12.15 -4.16
C GLY A 62 -8.53 -13.63 -4.44
N PHE A 63 -8.47 -14.47 -3.42
CA PHE A 63 -8.98 -15.83 -3.55
C PHE A 63 -10.53 -15.81 -3.62
N THR A 64 -11.12 -16.16 -4.78
CA THR A 64 -12.58 -16.21 -4.96
C THR A 64 -13.19 -17.51 -4.43
N ASP A 65 -14.43 -17.41 -3.95
CA ASP A 65 -15.27 -18.53 -3.52
C ASP A 65 -15.58 -19.52 -4.67
N PRO A 66 -15.74 -20.83 -4.37
CA PRO A 66 -15.69 -21.44 -3.04
C PRO A 66 -14.25 -21.66 -2.52
N PRO A 67 -14.06 -21.71 -1.17
CA PRO A 67 -12.76 -22.00 -0.56
C PRO A 67 -12.22 -23.31 -1.13
N PRO A 68 -10.92 -23.38 -1.42
CA PRO A 68 -10.40 -24.55 -2.06
C PRO A 68 -10.36 -25.62 -0.96
N GLY A 69 -10.82 -26.84 -1.28
CA GLY A 69 -10.99 -27.90 -0.29
C GLY A 69 -9.70 -28.22 0.46
N THR A 70 -9.78 -28.96 1.57
CA THR A 70 -8.59 -29.48 2.26
C THR A 70 -7.60 -30.08 1.26
N GLY A 71 -6.33 -29.70 1.35
CA GLY A 71 -5.26 -30.11 0.43
C GLY A 71 -4.92 -29.08 -0.65
N SER A 72 -5.78 -28.09 -0.88
CA SER A 72 -5.53 -27.06 -1.88
C SER A 72 -4.37 -26.15 -1.52
N THR A 73 -3.67 -25.63 -2.53
CA THR A 73 -2.44 -24.84 -2.35
C THR A 73 -2.51 -23.48 -3.02
N LEU A 74 -2.13 -22.44 -2.29
CA LEU A 74 -1.74 -21.14 -2.86
C LEU A 74 -0.21 -21.06 -2.91
N THR A 75 0.35 -20.98 -4.11
CA THR A 75 1.79 -20.95 -4.35
C THR A 75 2.21 -19.60 -4.93
N LEU A 76 3.26 -19.02 -4.35
CA LEU A 76 4.00 -17.91 -4.93
C LEU A 76 5.29 -18.45 -5.56
N THR A 77 5.59 -18.01 -6.78
CA THR A 77 6.92 -18.14 -7.39
C THR A 77 7.57 -16.76 -7.41
N ALA A 78 8.71 -16.64 -6.75
CA ALA A 78 9.47 -15.40 -6.65
C ALA A 78 10.10 -15.01 -8.00
N PRO A 79 10.10 -13.72 -8.37
CA PRO A 79 10.80 -13.25 -9.56
C PRO A 79 12.31 -13.38 -9.39
N ALA A 80 13.02 -13.41 -10.53
CA ALA A 80 14.48 -13.36 -10.52
C ALA A 80 14.98 -12.11 -9.76
N GLY A 81 16.05 -12.28 -8.97
CA GLY A 81 16.58 -11.23 -8.10
C GLY A 81 16.00 -11.22 -6.68
N THR A 82 15.01 -12.08 -6.39
CA THR A 82 14.49 -12.29 -5.03
C THR A 82 14.52 -13.77 -4.65
N ARG A 83 14.36 -14.05 -3.34
CA ARG A 83 14.10 -15.39 -2.80
C ARG A 83 13.00 -15.31 -1.76
N VAL A 84 12.12 -16.29 -1.72
CA VAL A 84 11.17 -16.43 -0.61
C VAL A 84 11.90 -16.95 0.62
N THR A 85 11.74 -16.26 1.74
CA THR A 85 12.37 -16.62 3.02
C THR A 85 11.36 -16.98 4.10
N GLY A 86 10.08 -16.63 3.92
CA GLY A 86 9.07 -16.87 4.95
C GLY A 86 7.64 -16.88 4.46
N VAL A 87 6.81 -17.55 5.26
CA VAL A 87 5.35 -17.69 5.10
C VAL A 87 4.70 -17.51 6.47
N PRO A 88 4.64 -16.26 6.98
CA PRO A 88 4.37 -15.98 8.39
C PRO A 88 2.88 -16.02 8.77
N LEU A 89 2.00 -16.56 7.93
CA LEU A 89 0.58 -16.67 8.26
C LEU A 89 0.38 -17.57 9.48
N ASP A 90 0.08 -16.95 10.62
CA ASP A 90 -0.31 -17.62 11.85
C ASP A 90 -1.84 -17.74 11.88
N ALA A 91 -2.37 -18.72 11.15
CA ALA A 91 -3.80 -18.99 11.10
C ALA A 91 -4.08 -20.50 11.15
N PRO A 92 -5.01 -20.95 12.02
CA PRO A 92 -5.45 -22.34 12.02
C PRO A 92 -6.09 -22.69 10.68
N GLY A 93 -5.84 -23.91 10.19
CA GLY A 93 -6.39 -24.38 8.92
C GLY A 93 -5.51 -24.14 7.70
N TYR A 94 -4.31 -23.56 7.87
CA TYR A 94 -3.29 -23.46 6.82
C TYR A 94 -1.92 -23.92 7.33
N ARG A 95 -1.10 -24.45 6.42
CA ARG A 95 0.31 -24.76 6.66
C ARG A 95 1.15 -24.10 5.59
N GLY A 96 2.07 -23.21 6.00
CA GLY A 96 3.06 -22.62 5.11
C GLY A 96 4.27 -23.54 4.92
N SER A 97 4.86 -23.51 3.72
CA SER A 97 6.16 -24.11 3.42
C SER A 97 6.94 -23.26 2.42
N VAL A 98 8.27 -23.24 2.54
CA VAL A 98 9.18 -22.60 1.59
C VAL A 98 10.04 -23.69 0.96
N ALA A 99 10.13 -23.72 -0.37
CA ALA A 99 10.99 -24.66 -1.07
C ALA A 99 12.47 -24.39 -0.74
N ALA A 100 13.29 -25.44 -0.71
CA ALA A 100 14.70 -25.34 -0.33
C ALA A 100 15.52 -24.43 -1.28
N ASP A 101 15.07 -24.25 -2.52
CA ASP A 101 15.70 -23.34 -3.48
C ASP A 101 15.34 -21.85 -3.25
N GLY A 102 14.38 -21.58 -2.37
CA GLY A 102 13.86 -20.25 -2.09
C GLY A 102 13.13 -19.61 -3.29
N ARG A 103 12.80 -20.37 -4.33
CA ARG A 103 12.07 -19.82 -5.50
C ARG A 103 10.57 -19.86 -5.32
N THR A 104 10.08 -20.83 -4.55
CA THR A 104 8.66 -21.03 -4.35
C THR A 104 8.33 -21.15 -2.87
N ALA A 105 7.13 -20.72 -2.51
CA ALA A 105 6.54 -21.01 -1.22
C ALA A 105 5.04 -21.22 -1.40
N ALA A 106 4.45 -22.01 -0.51
CA ALA A 106 3.04 -22.37 -0.59
C ALA A 106 2.36 -22.35 0.77
N TYR A 107 1.08 -21.96 0.75
CA TYR A 107 0.13 -22.22 1.82
C TYR A 107 -0.78 -23.38 1.40
N THR A 108 -0.79 -24.44 2.19
CA THR A 108 -1.70 -25.59 2.00
C THR A 108 -2.84 -25.52 3.00
N ALA A 109 -4.08 -25.59 2.51
CA ALA A 109 -5.27 -25.66 3.35
C ALA A 109 -5.31 -27.01 4.07
N THR A 110 -5.33 -27.00 5.40
CA THR A 110 -5.43 -28.21 6.25
C THR A 110 -6.84 -28.46 6.75
N SER A 111 -7.78 -27.52 6.53
CA SER A 111 -9.19 -27.70 6.85
C SER A 111 -10.11 -26.98 5.87
N ALA A 112 -11.26 -27.57 5.56
CA ALA A 112 -12.28 -27.00 4.67
C ALA A 112 -13.14 -25.89 5.32
N ARG A 113 -12.98 -25.61 6.63
CA ARG A 113 -13.78 -24.60 7.32
C ARG A 113 -13.15 -23.23 7.17
N ARG A 114 -13.92 -22.27 6.61
CA ARG A 114 -13.58 -20.85 6.70
C ARG A 114 -13.60 -20.40 8.16
N GLN A 115 -12.42 -20.17 8.73
CA GLN A 115 -12.32 -19.37 9.95
C GLN A 115 -12.19 -17.88 9.57
N GLY A 116 -13.30 -17.30 9.12
CA GLY A 116 -13.57 -15.86 9.25
C GLY A 116 -12.62 -14.84 8.61
N ARG A 117 -11.82 -15.16 7.58
CA ARG A 117 -11.02 -14.15 6.88
C ARG A 117 -11.20 -14.21 5.36
N GLU A 118 -11.59 -13.09 4.74
CA GLU A 118 -11.09 -12.69 3.41
C GLU A 118 -9.57 -12.48 3.59
N GLY A 119 -8.83 -13.60 3.61
CA GLY A 119 -7.47 -13.63 4.13
C GLY A 119 -6.47 -13.28 3.05
N THR A 120 -5.73 -12.20 3.27
CA THR A 120 -4.47 -11.98 2.59
C THR A 120 -3.45 -13.04 3.05
N PHE A 121 -2.67 -13.57 2.11
CA PHE A 121 -1.63 -14.55 2.35
C PHE A 121 -0.25 -13.89 2.20
N PRO A 122 0.46 -13.60 3.32
CA PRO A 122 1.75 -12.93 3.26
C PRO A 122 2.87 -13.86 2.80
N PHE A 123 3.73 -13.41 1.90
CA PHE A 123 4.97 -14.11 1.53
C PHE A 123 6.15 -13.17 1.74
N VAL A 124 7.17 -13.58 2.49
CA VAL A 124 8.36 -12.76 2.73
C VAL A 124 9.38 -13.03 1.63
N LEU A 125 9.74 -11.97 0.91
CA LEU A 125 10.77 -12.00 -0.13
C LEU A 125 12.01 -11.26 0.34
N ALA A 126 13.17 -11.90 0.24
CA ALA A 126 14.48 -11.25 0.35
C ALA A 126 14.93 -10.75 -1.02
N MET A 127 15.29 -9.47 -1.09
CA MET A 127 15.83 -8.80 -2.27
C MET A 127 17.36 -8.94 -2.31
N SER A 128 17.92 -9.19 -3.50
CA SER A 128 19.37 -9.16 -3.68
C SER A 128 19.98 -7.82 -3.25
N ALA A 129 21.18 -7.84 -2.66
CA ALA A 129 21.90 -6.63 -2.29
C ALA A 129 22.38 -5.82 -3.52
N ASP A 130 22.60 -6.50 -4.65
CA ASP A 130 23.05 -5.89 -5.91
C ASP A 130 21.88 -5.41 -6.79
N ALA A 131 20.64 -5.44 -6.26
CA ALA A 131 19.46 -5.02 -7.01
C ALA A 131 19.52 -3.51 -7.30
N VAL A 132 19.20 -3.12 -8.54
CA VAL A 132 19.24 -1.72 -8.96
C VAL A 132 17.92 -1.02 -8.58
N PRO A 133 17.92 0.06 -7.77
CA PRO A 133 16.72 0.78 -7.39
C PRO A 133 15.87 1.26 -8.58
N GLY A 134 14.54 1.16 -8.42
CA GLY A 134 13.55 1.51 -9.44
C GLY A 134 13.26 0.39 -10.45
N THR A 135 14.03 -0.71 -10.42
CA THR A 135 13.78 -1.85 -11.31
C THR A 135 12.49 -2.55 -10.95
N ARG A 136 11.60 -2.76 -11.93
CA ARG A 136 10.43 -3.64 -11.78
C ARG A 136 10.82 -5.06 -12.17
N LEU A 137 10.70 -5.99 -11.24
CA LEU A 137 11.05 -7.40 -11.46
C LEU A 137 9.88 -8.13 -12.13
N SER A 138 10.20 -8.99 -13.09
CA SER A 138 9.24 -9.81 -13.82
C SER A 138 9.30 -11.28 -13.39
N GLY A 139 8.23 -12.02 -13.64
CA GLY A 139 8.15 -13.46 -13.36
C GLY A 139 7.60 -13.83 -11.99
N CYS A 140 7.13 -12.85 -11.20
CA CYS A 140 6.37 -13.19 -9.99
C CYS A 140 5.00 -13.75 -10.38
N THR A 141 4.71 -14.97 -9.95
CA THR A 141 3.42 -15.61 -10.22
C THR A 141 2.77 -16.08 -8.94
N LEU A 142 1.44 -15.97 -8.91
CA LEU A 142 0.60 -16.55 -7.87
C LEU A 142 -0.28 -17.60 -8.53
N ARG A 143 -0.38 -18.78 -7.93
CA ARG A 143 -1.19 -19.89 -8.44
C ARG A 143 -1.97 -20.52 -7.31
N VAL A 144 -3.25 -20.77 -7.55
CA VAL A 144 -4.06 -21.63 -6.70
C VAL A 144 -4.33 -22.92 -7.45
N ALA A 145 -4.15 -24.04 -6.76
CA ALA A 145 -4.53 -25.36 -7.24
C ALA A 145 -5.39 -26.08 -6.20
N ASP A 146 -6.27 -26.97 -6.66
CA ASP A 146 -6.99 -27.90 -5.79
C ASP A 146 -6.06 -28.99 -5.23
N ALA A 147 -6.63 -29.93 -4.47
CA ALA A 147 -5.88 -31.02 -3.86
C ALA A 147 -5.22 -31.98 -4.87
N ASP A 148 -5.74 -32.04 -6.10
CA ASP A 148 -5.21 -32.86 -7.19
C ASP A 148 -4.16 -32.08 -8.03
N GLY A 149 -3.91 -30.81 -7.69
CA GLY A 149 -2.96 -29.94 -8.38
C GLY A 149 -3.52 -29.27 -9.63
N VAL A 150 -4.83 -29.38 -9.89
CA VAL A 150 -5.50 -28.72 -11.01
C VAL A 150 -5.55 -27.22 -10.74
N PRO A 151 -5.10 -26.37 -11.68
CA PRO A 151 -5.12 -24.92 -11.48
C PRO A 151 -6.56 -24.41 -11.35
N LEU A 152 -6.86 -23.73 -10.24
CA LEU A 152 -8.14 -23.06 -10.01
C LEU A 152 -8.08 -21.58 -10.37
N ALA A 153 -6.95 -20.94 -10.10
CA ALA A 153 -6.73 -19.53 -10.40
C ALA A 153 -5.23 -19.24 -10.59
N THR A 154 -4.94 -18.22 -11.40
CA THR A 154 -3.58 -17.70 -11.59
C THR A 154 -3.60 -16.19 -11.53
N GLY A 155 -2.50 -15.64 -11.03
CA GLY A 155 -2.31 -14.23 -10.82
C GLY A 155 -0.84 -13.84 -10.89
N GLY A 156 -0.57 -12.57 -10.66
CA GLY A 156 0.79 -12.03 -10.67
C GLY A 156 1.07 -11.26 -9.38
N CYS A 157 2.33 -10.95 -9.16
CA CYS A 157 2.69 -9.89 -8.22
C CYS A 157 3.65 -8.89 -8.85
N GLN A 158 3.57 -7.62 -8.47
CA GLN A 158 4.56 -6.63 -8.87
C GLN A 158 5.58 -6.46 -7.74
N VAL A 159 6.84 -6.79 -8.02
CA VAL A 159 7.94 -6.53 -7.10
C VAL A 159 8.81 -5.43 -7.68
N THR A 160 8.94 -4.32 -6.96
CA THR A 160 9.80 -3.19 -7.36
C THR A 160 10.98 -3.09 -6.40
N VAL A 161 12.18 -2.85 -6.94
CA VAL A 161 13.36 -2.58 -6.11
C VAL A 161 13.24 -1.17 -5.54
N GLY A 162 13.17 -1.08 -4.22
CA GLY A 162 13.10 0.18 -3.49
C GLY A 162 14.44 0.91 -3.42
N LEU A 163 14.45 2.03 -2.71
CA LEU A 163 15.66 2.79 -2.42
C LEU A 163 16.03 2.61 -0.93
N PRO A 164 17.31 2.38 -0.57
CA PRO A 164 17.73 2.46 0.82
C PRO A 164 17.50 3.86 1.39
N GLU A 165 17.15 3.92 2.68
CA GLU A 165 16.94 5.19 3.37
C GLU A 165 18.23 6.03 3.41
N PRO A 166 18.16 7.34 3.09
CA PRO A 166 19.29 8.23 3.30
C PRO A 166 19.50 8.48 4.80
N VAL A 167 20.73 8.84 5.18
CA VAL A 167 21.09 9.20 6.55
C VAL A 167 21.62 10.62 6.57
N LEU A 168 21.11 11.44 7.49
CA LEU A 168 21.69 12.74 7.82
C LEU A 168 22.78 12.53 8.88
N THR A 169 24.03 12.84 8.52
CA THR A 169 25.18 12.76 9.44
C THR A 169 25.56 14.14 9.99
N ARG A 170 25.19 15.22 9.30
CA ARG A 170 25.34 16.59 9.76
C ARG A 170 24.10 17.41 9.45
N PRO A 171 23.76 18.38 10.33
CA PRO A 171 24.41 18.66 11.63
C PRO A 171 24.11 17.61 12.71
N GLU A 172 24.92 17.60 13.78
CA GLU A 172 24.64 16.78 14.96
C GLU A 172 23.42 17.33 15.73
N SER A 173 22.55 16.44 16.19
CA SER A 173 21.35 16.81 16.93
C SER A 173 21.70 17.48 18.27
N GLY A 174 21.05 18.60 18.57
CA GLY A 174 21.20 19.30 19.86
C GLY A 174 22.38 20.29 19.94
N VAL A 175 23.16 20.47 18.87
CA VAL A 175 24.22 21.49 18.81
C VAL A 175 23.63 22.81 18.28
N PRO A 176 23.91 23.98 18.90
CA PRO A 176 23.55 25.27 18.34
C PRO A 176 24.30 25.54 17.03
N LEU A 177 23.59 26.00 16.01
CA LEU A 177 24.14 26.19 14.66
C LEU A 177 23.92 27.63 14.16
N GLY A 178 24.78 28.08 13.25
CA GLY A 178 24.49 29.25 12.43
C GLY A 178 23.27 29.03 11.53
N THR A 179 22.80 30.08 10.86
CA THR A 179 21.58 30.02 10.01
C THR A 179 21.76 29.27 8.69
N ARG A 180 23.00 28.90 8.33
CA ARG A 180 23.36 28.16 7.12
C ARG A 180 24.40 27.07 7.44
N PRO A 181 24.06 26.06 8.26
CA PRO A 181 25.00 24.98 8.57
C PRO A 181 25.31 24.16 7.33
N ALA A 182 26.49 23.54 7.28
CA ALA A 182 26.74 22.49 6.30
C ALA A 182 25.90 21.26 6.66
N ILE A 183 25.08 20.80 5.71
CA ILE A 183 24.25 19.61 5.84
C ILE A 183 24.91 18.51 5.03
N ALA A 184 25.08 17.33 5.62
CA ALA A 184 25.75 16.22 4.97
C ALA A 184 25.13 14.89 5.39
N GLY A 185 25.38 13.87 4.57
CA GLY A 185 24.82 12.57 4.81
C GLY A 185 25.33 11.50 3.86
N THR A 186 24.67 10.36 3.92
CA THR A 186 24.81 9.26 2.96
C THR A 186 23.48 8.97 2.29
N ALA A 187 23.52 8.54 1.04
CA ALA A 187 22.37 8.02 0.30
C ALA A 187 22.87 7.02 -0.74
N HIS A 188 21.94 6.33 -1.41
CA HIS A 188 22.32 5.44 -2.51
C HIS A 188 23.10 6.24 -3.59
N PRO A 189 24.24 5.74 -4.10
CA PRO A 189 25.05 6.44 -5.10
C PRO A 189 24.22 6.94 -6.29
N GLY A 190 24.42 8.19 -6.69
CA GLY A 190 23.68 8.83 -7.79
C GLY A 190 22.26 9.29 -7.46
N ALA A 191 21.72 9.00 -6.27
CA ALA A 191 20.40 9.50 -5.87
C ALA A 191 20.41 11.03 -5.67
N ARG A 192 19.32 11.70 -6.08
CA ARG A 192 19.09 13.10 -5.73
C ARG A 192 18.52 13.17 -4.33
N VAL A 193 19.24 13.82 -3.43
CA VAL A 193 18.84 14.10 -2.05
C VAL A 193 18.28 15.50 -1.97
N THR A 194 17.08 15.62 -1.41
CA THR A 194 16.43 16.89 -1.08
C THR A 194 16.27 16.96 0.43
N VAL A 195 16.80 18.00 1.06
CA VAL A 195 16.65 18.25 2.48
C VAL A 195 15.57 19.29 2.67
N SER A 196 14.61 19.00 3.54
CA SER A 196 13.51 19.89 3.88
C SER A 196 13.44 20.13 5.39
N ASP A 197 12.89 21.29 5.77
CA ASP A 197 12.39 21.56 7.11
C ASP A 197 10.85 21.70 7.08
N LYS A 198 10.27 22.26 8.15
CA LYS A 198 8.82 22.51 8.26
C LYS A 198 8.27 23.55 7.27
N ASP A 199 9.12 24.44 6.76
CA ASP A 199 8.79 25.57 5.89
C ASP A 199 9.07 25.26 4.40
N GLY A 200 9.81 24.18 4.10
CA GLY A 200 9.98 23.67 2.74
C GLY A 200 11.37 23.11 2.43
N GLU A 201 11.75 23.13 1.15
CA GLU A 201 13.08 22.71 0.70
C GLU A 201 14.16 23.67 1.22
N VAL A 202 15.18 23.10 1.87
CA VAL A 202 16.33 23.81 2.43
C VAL A 202 17.50 23.80 1.45
N CYS A 203 17.84 22.61 0.96
CA CYS A 203 18.86 22.42 -0.07
C CYS A 203 18.70 21.05 -0.75
N ALA A 204 19.41 20.86 -1.87
CA ALA A 204 19.48 19.59 -2.55
C ALA A 204 20.90 19.32 -3.05
N ALA A 205 21.25 18.04 -3.16
CA ALA A 205 22.51 17.56 -3.71
C ALA A 205 22.35 16.17 -4.32
N THR A 206 23.28 15.76 -5.16
CA THR A 206 23.36 14.37 -5.64
C THR A 206 24.42 13.62 -4.86
N ALA A 207 24.10 12.39 -4.44
CA ALA A 207 25.07 11.51 -3.80
C ALA A 207 26.15 11.07 -4.79
N GLY A 208 27.42 11.22 -4.37
CA GLY A 208 28.57 10.77 -5.14
C GLY A 208 28.65 9.24 -5.27
N PRO A 209 29.69 8.73 -5.96
CA PRO A 209 29.88 7.29 -6.17
C PRO A 209 29.98 6.46 -4.88
N GLU A 210 30.51 7.06 -3.81
CA GLU A 210 30.61 6.44 -2.48
C GLU A 210 29.36 6.69 -1.60
N GLY A 211 28.32 7.32 -2.15
CA GLY A 211 27.07 7.62 -1.45
C GLY A 211 27.10 8.87 -0.57
N HIS A 212 28.27 9.53 -0.43
CA HIS A 212 28.39 10.78 0.30
C HIS A 212 27.77 11.95 -0.45
N TRP A 213 27.11 12.84 0.29
CA TRP A 213 26.58 14.10 -0.23
C TRP A 213 26.69 15.21 0.81
N ASN A 214 26.73 16.46 0.35
CA ASN A 214 26.62 17.64 1.18
C ASN A 214 25.90 18.77 0.44
N CYS A 215 25.21 19.62 1.19
CA CYS A 215 24.66 20.88 0.70
C CYS A 215 24.63 21.93 1.82
N THR A 216 24.48 23.18 1.40
CA THR A 216 24.27 24.31 2.31
C THR A 216 22.89 24.89 2.04
N PRO A 217 22.13 25.30 3.07
CA PRO A 217 20.86 25.97 2.89
C PRO A 217 20.93 27.14 1.90
N GLY A 218 20.02 27.14 0.92
CA GLY A 218 19.84 28.26 -0.01
C GLY A 218 19.20 29.45 0.71
N PRO A 219 18.02 29.26 1.34
CA PRO A 219 17.47 30.16 2.35
C PRO A 219 18.20 30.03 3.69
N ALA A 220 18.17 31.08 4.51
CA ALA A 220 18.59 30.98 5.90
C ALA A 220 17.54 30.21 6.70
N LEU A 221 17.97 29.27 7.53
CA LEU A 221 17.08 28.56 8.44
C LEU A 221 16.53 29.55 9.50
N PRO A 222 15.25 29.44 9.91
CA PRO A 222 14.67 30.24 10.97
C PRO A 222 15.43 30.07 12.29
N ALA A 223 15.54 31.13 13.09
CA ALA A 223 16.11 31.03 14.43
C ALA A 223 15.23 30.18 15.36
N GLY A 224 15.87 29.49 16.31
CA GLY A 224 15.21 28.59 17.26
C GLY A 224 15.18 27.13 16.78
N PRO A 225 14.26 26.31 17.32
CA PRO A 225 14.19 24.88 17.02
C PRO A 225 13.68 24.62 15.59
N ASN A 226 14.39 23.77 14.85
CA ASN A 226 14.03 23.30 13.51
C ASN A 226 14.23 21.77 13.39
N ARG A 227 13.70 21.19 12.31
CA ARG A 227 13.51 19.75 12.13
C ARG A 227 13.85 19.39 10.68
N LEU A 228 15.03 18.82 10.44
CA LEU A 228 15.50 18.49 9.08
C LEU A 228 15.18 17.03 8.73
N GLN A 229 14.76 16.80 7.48
CA GLN A 229 14.59 15.48 6.90
C GLN A 229 15.18 15.44 5.49
N ALA A 230 15.85 14.35 5.13
CA ALA A 230 16.32 14.11 3.78
C ALA A 230 15.38 13.14 3.05
N THR A 231 15.05 13.45 1.81
CA THR A 231 14.38 12.55 0.87
C THR A 231 15.32 12.24 -0.28
N ALA A 232 15.65 10.97 -0.47
CA ALA A 232 16.41 10.50 -1.62
C ALA A 232 15.44 10.03 -2.71
N THR A 233 15.76 10.36 -3.96
CA THR A 233 14.99 9.95 -5.15
C THR A 233 15.93 9.42 -6.22
N LEU A 234 15.58 8.28 -6.82
CA LEU A 234 16.33 7.66 -7.91
C LEU A 234 15.39 6.77 -8.73
N ASN A 235 15.42 6.86 -10.06
CA ASN A 235 14.67 5.99 -10.98
C ASN A 235 13.17 5.83 -10.63
N GLY A 236 12.53 6.89 -10.13
CA GLY A 236 11.10 6.88 -9.79
C GLY A 236 10.74 6.27 -8.44
N VAL A 237 11.71 5.82 -7.63
CA VAL A 237 11.51 5.43 -6.23
C VAL A 237 12.10 6.46 -5.28
N SER A 238 11.56 6.51 -4.07
CA SER A 238 12.02 7.43 -3.01
C SER A 238 12.16 6.72 -1.67
N ALA A 239 13.02 7.28 -0.82
CA ALA A 239 13.14 6.89 0.58
C ALA A 239 13.44 8.13 1.42
N VAL A 240 12.97 8.12 2.67
CA VAL A 240 13.08 9.25 3.61
C VAL A 240 13.99 8.88 4.76
N SER A 241 14.75 9.85 5.27
CA SER A 241 15.57 9.68 6.47
C SER A 241 14.74 9.84 7.74
N GLU A 242 15.35 9.48 8.86
CA GLU A 242 14.99 9.98 10.19
C GLU A 242 15.08 11.52 10.27
N GLN A 243 14.33 12.12 11.22
CA GLN A 243 14.06 13.57 11.31
C GLN A 243 14.84 14.29 12.43
N ILE A 244 16.07 14.73 12.14
CA ILE A 244 16.98 15.31 13.15
C ILE A 244 16.48 16.67 13.67
N GLN A 245 16.64 16.91 14.97
CA GLN A 245 16.29 18.16 15.63
C GLN A 245 17.52 19.06 15.76
N ILE A 246 17.38 20.33 15.38
CA ILE A 246 18.46 21.32 15.41
C ILE A 246 17.98 22.61 16.06
N THR A 247 18.90 23.39 16.63
CA THR A 247 18.61 24.74 17.14
C THR A 247 19.51 25.74 16.43
N VAL A 248 18.90 26.74 15.78
CA VAL A 248 19.61 27.78 15.04
C VAL A 248 19.71 29.05 15.88
N GLY A 249 20.91 29.59 16.04
CA GLY A 249 21.23 30.74 16.89
C GLY A 249 22.11 30.38 18.08
N ASP A 250 22.59 31.39 18.80
CA ASP A 250 23.43 31.20 19.99
C ASP A 250 22.63 30.53 21.12
N ALA A 251 23.24 29.55 21.79
CA ALA A 251 22.85 29.25 23.16
C ALA A 251 23.12 30.52 23.98
N ALA A 252 22.07 31.29 24.28
CA ALA A 252 22.22 32.58 24.95
C ALA A 252 23.12 32.44 26.19
N PRO A 253 24.13 33.31 26.41
CA PRO A 253 24.86 33.32 27.66
C PRO A 253 23.89 33.77 28.76
N ASP A 254 23.76 32.97 29.83
CA ASP A 254 23.08 33.39 31.06
C ASP A 254 23.84 34.57 31.66
N ARG A 255 23.53 35.78 31.20
CA ARG A 255 24.00 37.01 31.83
C ARG A 255 23.21 37.16 33.13
N ARG A 256 23.69 36.46 34.17
CA ARG A 256 23.53 36.92 35.54
C ARG A 256 24.13 38.31 35.61
N HIS A 257 23.26 39.31 35.49
CA HIS A 257 23.55 40.68 35.85
C HIS A 257 23.61 40.77 37.38
N THR A 258 24.59 40.12 37.99
CA THR A 258 25.03 40.48 39.34
C THR A 258 25.94 41.70 39.21
N ALA A 259 25.31 42.86 39.15
CA ALA A 259 25.99 44.12 39.38
C ALA A 259 26.42 44.15 40.86
N HIS A 260 27.70 43.85 41.10
CA HIS A 260 28.40 44.26 42.30
C HIS A 260 28.90 45.70 42.07
N ARG A 261 28.26 46.68 42.70
CA ARG A 261 28.93 47.71 43.51
C ARG A 261 27.92 48.59 44.23
#